data_AF-A0A7R9K2B6-F1
#
_entry.id   AF-A0A7R9K2B6-F1
#
_cell.length_a   1.000
_cell.length_b   1.000
_cell.length_c   1.000
_cell.angle_alpha   90.00
_cell.angle_beta   90.00
_cell.angle_gamma   90.00
#
_symmetry.space_group_name_H-M   'P 1'
#
loop_
_entity.id
_entity.type
_entity.pdbx_description
1 polymer ?
#
loop_
_entity_poly.entity_id
_entity_poly.type
_entity_poly.pdbx_seq_one_letter_code
_entity_poly.pdbx_strand_id
1 'polypeptide(L)'
;MGVYRRKVEPKIYIDITGIKELRTISTEPTLVLGGSVSLTEAMELFYDLSKETQYAYTKVLADHIDLIANVPVRNIMPRAQNAHAYVNAGFMMKLSDDGTGKVVQKPNIVFGGIDPQFLHAIDTENFLIGKSVLDEQVLQGALSTLDAELLPDYISPDAVPEYRKGLAKALFYKENWRTLLKAQNSATLSGLVQKLKGVIINLTRLDFCIGFILSLAKAKVKKSLISGGDLLIRPLSSAKQTYDTDKSVWPLNQPVPKLEALAQCSGEAAYINDHPAIPGELFGAFVVTTIGQGNISNMDSKEALGLGMVAQLTF
;
A
#
# COMPACT_ATOMS: atom_id res chain seq x y z
N MET A 1 -7.46 -5.25 -5.61
CA MET A 1 -5.98 -5.12 -5.55
C MET A 1 -5.47 -5.83 -4.30
N GLY A 2 -4.75 -6.94 -4.45
CA GLY A 2 -4.22 -7.71 -3.32
C GLY A 2 -3.50 -8.96 -3.83
N VAL A 3 -2.37 -9.32 -3.21
CA VAL A 3 -1.68 -10.58 -3.51
C VAL A 3 -2.20 -11.62 -2.53
N TYR A 4 -3.15 -12.44 -3.01
CA TYR A 4 -3.68 -13.54 -2.22
C TYR A 4 -2.80 -14.77 -2.39
N ARG A 5 -2.45 -15.43 -1.28
CA ARG A 5 -1.72 -16.70 -1.34
C ARG A 5 -2.58 -17.73 -2.06
N ARG A 6 -2.05 -18.31 -3.13
CA ARG A 6 -2.71 -19.39 -3.86
C ARG A 6 -2.70 -20.64 -2.99
N LYS A 7 -3.85 -21.33 -2.93
CA LYS A 7 -3.98 -22.61 -2.20
C LYS A 7 -3.44 -23.81 -2.98
N VAL A 8 -3.34 -23.69 -4.31
CA VAL A 8 -2.92 -24.76 -5.21
C VAL A 8 -1.81 -24.24 -6.11
N GLU A 9 -0.70 -24.97 -6.14
CA GLU A 9 0.41 -24.66 -7.04
C GLU A 9 0.07 -25.07 -8.48
N PRO A 10 0.40 -24.22 -9.47
CA PRO A 10 0.18 -24.57 -10.87
C PRO A 10 1.16 -25.67 -11.30
N LYS A 11 0.65 -26.67 -12.03
CA LYS A 11 1.47 -27.77 -12.56
C LYS A 11 2.27 -27.40 -13.81
N ILE A 12 1.86 -26.35 -14.49
CA ILE A 12 2.42 -25.90 -15.76
C ILE A 12 2.72 -24.41 -15.65
N TYR A 13 3.95 -24.03 -15.97
CA TYR A 13 4.40 -22.65 -16.07
C TYR A 13 4.60 -22.30 -17.54
N ILE A 14 4.09 -21.15 -17.95
CA ILE A 14 4.24 -20.63 -19.31
C ILE A 14 5.00 -19.32 -19.21
N ASP A 15 6.20 -19.29 -19.79
CA ASP A 15 6.99 -18.06 -19.89
C ASP A 15 6.57 -17.27 -21.14
N ILE A 16 6.10 -16.05 -20.90
CA ILE A 16 5.60 -15.13 -21.94
C ILE A 16 6.58 -13.99 -22.25
N THR A 17 7.75 -13.95 -21.60
CA THR A 17 8.71 -12.83 -21.69
C THR A 17 9.26 -12.61 -23.10
N GLY A 18 9.29 -13.67 -23.93
CA GLY A 18 9.76 -13.64 -25.32
C GLY A 18 8.72 -13.18 -26.35
N ILE A 19 7.45 -12.98 -25.96
CA ILE A 19 6.37 -12.57 -26.88
C ILE A 19 6.43 -11.05 -27.07
N LYS A 20 6.84 -10.60 -28.27
CA LYS A 20 7.05 -9.18 -28.58
C LYS A 20 5.76 -8.38 -28.55
N GLU A 21 4.66 -9.01 -28.96
CA GLU A 21 3.31 -8.44 -28.98
C GLU A 21 2.89 -7.99 -27.57
N LEU A 22 3.28 -8.75 -26.54
CA LEU A 22 3.00 -8.42 -25.14
C LEU A 22 3.89 -7.31 -24.57
N ARG A 23 4.84 -6.77 -25.34
CA ARG A 23 5.63 -5.58 -24.99
C ARG A 23 5.27 -4.34 -25.81
N THR A 24 4.29 -4.45 -26.71
CA THR A 24 3.90 -3.34 -27.59
C THR A 24 3.23 -2.24 -26.78
N ILE A 25 3.59 -0.98 -27.08
CA ILE A 25 2.98 0.21 -26.51
C ILE A 25 2.32 0.98 -27.65
N SER A 26 1.06 1.37 -27.48
CA SER A 26 0.32 2.21 -28.43
C SER A 26 -0.37 3.35 -27.71
N THR A 27 -0.41 4.53 -28.32
CA THR A 27 -0.91 5.77 -27.72
C THR A 27 -2.15 6.33 -28.41
N GLU A 28 -2.73 5.66 -29.40
CA GLU A 28 -3.92 6.16 -30.12
C GLU A 28 -4.96 5.05 -30.32
N PRO A 29 -6.26 5.27 -29.99
CA PRO A 29 -6.89 6.46 -29.37
C PRO A 29 -6.79 6.51 -27.83
N THR A 30 -6.26 5.46 -27.21
CA THR A 30 -6.04 5.32 -25.76
C THR A 30 -4.68 4.67 -25.53
N LEU A 31 -4.04 4.95 -24.39
CA LEU A 31 -2.80 4.29 -24.00
C LEU A 31 -3.02 2.79 -23.79
N VAL A 32 -2.41 1.97 -24.63
CA VAL A 32 -2.38 0.51 -24.53
C VAL A 32 -0.96 0.08 -24.18
N LEU A 33 -0.83 -0.64 -23.08
CA LEU A 33 0.41 -1.25 -22.62
C LEU A 33 0.31 -2.76 -22.79
N GLY A 34 1.33 -3.37 -23.37
CA GLY A 34 1.48 -4.82 -23.38
C GLY A 34 1.63 -5.39 -21.96
N GLY A 35 1.08 -6.58 -21.71
CA GLY A 35 1.07 -7.20 -20.39
C GLY A 35 2.44 -7.66 -19.86
N SER A 36 3.48 -7.66 -20.71
CA SER A 36 4.87 -8.01 -20.36
C SER A 36 5.78 -6.78 -20.24
N VAL A 37 5.24 -5.55 -20.30
CA VAL A 37 6.00 -4.33 -20.02
C VAL A 37 6.35 -4.28 -18.54
N SER A 38 7.61 -3.99 -18.22
CA SER A 38 8.04 -3.90 -16.82
C SER A 38 7.45 -2.65 -16.15
N LEU A 39 7.29 -2.69 -14.83
CA LEU A 39 6.80 -1.52 -14.08
C LEU A 39 7.72 -0.30 -14.24
N THR A 40 9.03 -0.52 -14.37
CA THR A 40 10.01 0.54 -14.60
C THR A 40 9.79 1.22 -15.95
N GLU A 41 9.69 0.46 -17.03
CA GLU A 41 9.43 1.00 -18.37
C GLU A 41 8.07 1.72 -18.43
N ALA A 42 7.04 1.15 -17.79
CA ALA A 42 5.72 1.78 -17.72
C ALA A 42 5.76 3.12 -16.96
N MET A 43 6.55 3.19 -15.88
CA MET A 43 6.69 4.39 -15.06
C MET A 43 7.40 5.52 -15.82
N GLU A 44 8.50 5.22 -16.52
CA GLU A 44 9.20 6.16 -17.38
C GLU A 44 8.26 6.73 -18.47
N LEU A 45 7.55 5.84 -19.16
CA LEU A 45 6.57 6.22 -20.17
C LEU A 45 5.47 7.10 -19.59
N PHE A 46 4.94 6.76 -18.42
CA PHE A 46 3.88 7.55 -17.78
C PHE A 46 4.34 8.95 -17.41
N TYR A 47 5.58 9.13 -16.95
CA TYR A 47 6.13 10.45 -16.69
C TYR A 47 6.25 11.28 -17.97
N ASP A 48 6.66 10.67 -19.08
CA ASP A 48 6.76 11.35 -20.36
C ASP A 48 5.40 11.72 -20.94
N LEU A 49 4.45 10.78 -20.98
CA LEU A 49 3.09 11.02 -21.48
C LEU A 49 2.34 12.04 -20.61
N SER A 50 2.64 12.13 -19.32
CA SER A 50 1.95 13.07 -18.44
C SER A 50 2.14 14.55 -18.79
N LYS A 51 3.12 14.86 -19.66
CA LYS A 51 3.35 16.20 -20.20
C LYS A 51 2.23 16.62 -21.17
N GLU A 52 1.53 15.66 -21.76
CA GLU A 52 0.39 15.89 -22.65
C GLU A 52 -0.92 15.97 -21.85
N THR A 53 -1.82 16.88 -22.24
CA THR A 53 -3.09 17.12 -21.52
C THR A 53 -4.02 15.91 -21.54
N GLN A 54 -3.99 15.10 -22.61
CA GLN A 54 -4.79 13.88 -22.75
C GLN A 54 -4.39 12.80 -21.73
N TYR A 55 -3.10 12.73 -21.39
CA TYR A 55 -2.52 11.69 -20.55
C TYR A 55 -2.12 12.19 -19.15
N ALA A 56 -2.58 13.36 -18.71
CA ALA A 56 -2.24 13.92 -17.40
C ALA A 56 -2.50 12.96 -16.21
N TYR A 57 -3.43 12.00 -16.36
CA TYR A 57 -3.71 10.97 -15.36
C TYR A 57 -2.54 9.97 -15.17
N THR A 58 -1.68 9.77 -16.17
CA THR A 58 -0.54 8.84 -16.08
C THR A 58 0.46 9.27 -15.02
N LYS A 59 0.58 10.58 -14.74
CA LYS A 59 1.40 11.08 -13.62
C LYS A 59 0.98 10.43 -12.30
N VAL A 60 -0.33 10.36 -12.04
CA VAL A 60 -0.85 9.77 -10.79
C VAL A 60 -0.58 8.26 -10.75
N LEU A 61 -0.52 7.60 -11.91
CA LEU A 61 -0.16 6.18 -12.01
C LEU A 61 1.34 5.93 -11.86
N ALA A 62 2.19 6.77 -12.47
CA ALA A 62 3.65 6.75 -12.29
C ALA A 62 4.01 7.01 -10.85
N ASP A 63 3.42 8.08 -10.28
CA ASP A 63 3.49 8.36 -8.87
C ASP A 63 2.90 7.18 -8.11
N HIS A 64 1.84 6.46 -8.50
CA HIS A 64 1.47 5.25 -7.75
C HIS A 64 2.57 4.17 -7.76
N ILE A 65 3.19 3.91 -8.91
CA ILE A 65 4.15 2.81 -9.14
C ILE A 65 5.50 3.07 -8.47
N ASP A 66 6.10 4.25 -8.67
CA ASP A 66 7.34 4.69 -7.98
C ASP A 66 7.16 4.52 -6.47
N LEU A 67 5.91 4.55 -6.05
CA LEU A 67 5.55 4.59 -4.68
C LEU A 67 4.97 3.31 -4.06
N ILE A 68 4.69 2.31 -4.89
CA ILE A 68 4.75 0.90 -4.43
C ILE A 68 6.21 0.54 -4.09
N ALA A 69 7.19 1.21 -4.70
CA ALA A 69 8.57 1.26 -4.21
C ALA A 69 8.83 2.40 -3.18
N ASN A 70 7.96 3.44 -3.07
CA ASN A 70 8.12 4.65 -2.22
C ASN A 70 6.99 5.78 -2.00
N VAL A 71 5.65 5.54 -1.78
CA VAL A 71 4.33 6.35 -1.45
C VAL A 71 3.54 7.47 -2.33
N PRO A 72 2.54 7.21 -3.25
CA PRO A 72 1.12 7.47 -3.00
C PRO A 72 0.18 6.60 -3.88
N VAL A 73 -0.16 5.41 -3.40
CA VAL A 73 -1.60 5.21 -3.13
C VAL A 73 -1.74 5.33 -1.63
N ARG A 74 -2.94 5.58 -1.14
CA ARG A 74 -3.20 5.57 0.30
C ARG A 74 -3.17 4.12 0.80
N ASN A 75 -1.97 3.57 0.80
CA ASN A 75 -1.63 2.27 1.29
C ASN A 75 -1.29 2.46 2.76
N ILE A 76 -2.10 1.87 3.63
CA ILE A 76 -1.75 1.83 5.06
C ILE A 76 -1.00 0.54 5.26
N MET A 77 0.29 0.65 5.54
CA MET A 77 1.25 -0.45 5.58
C MET A 77 1.91 -0.51 6.97
N PRO A 78 2.36 -1.68 7.44
CA PRO A 78 3.15 -1.80 8.67
C PRO A 78 4.47 -1.01 8.62
N ARG A 79 5.01 -0.78 7.41
CA ARG A 79 6.23 0.00 7.16
C ARG A 79 5.97 0.95 6.00
N ALA A 80 6.66 2.10 5.98
CA ALA A 80 6.46 3.11 4.94
C ALA A 80 6.84 2.64 3.52
N GLN A 81 7.70 1.61 3.41
CA GLN A 81 8.21 1.06 2.16
C GLN A 81 8.32 -0.47 2.26
N ASN A 82 8.30 -1.15 1.10
CA ASN A 82 8.50 -2.59 0.95
C ASN A 82 7.65 -3.45 1.92
N ALA A 83 6.38 -3.11 2.04
CA ALA A 83 5.43 -3.84 2.88
C ALA A 83 4.10 -4.02 2.15
N HIS A 84 3.46 -5.16 2.36
CA HIS A 84 2.09 -5.34 1.90
C HIS A 84 1.17 -4.39 2.67
N ALA A 85 0.26 -3.75 1.93
CA ALA A 85 -0.70 -2.84 2.53
C ALA A 85 -1.85 -3.59 3.17
N TYR A 86 -2.25 -3.12 4.35
CA TYR A 86 -3.43 -3.60 5.05
C TYR A 86 -4.70 -3.26 4.28
N VAL A 87 -4.80 -2.01 3.79
CA VAL A 87 -5.88 -1.55 2.92
C VAL A 87 -5.31 -0.62 1.88
N ASN A 88 -5.69 -0.88 0.62
CA ASN A 88 -5.48 0.00 -0.52
C ASN A 88 -6.83 0.52 -1.00
N ALA A 89 -6.88 1.73 -1.53
CA ALA A 89 -8.11 2.26 -2.08
C ALA A 89 -7.86 3.15 -3.29
N GLY A 90 -8.73 3.03 -4.28
CA GLY A 90 -8.76 3.87 -5.48
C GLY A 90 -10.14 4.50 -5.60
N PHE A 91 -10.18 5.80 -5.88
CA PHE A 91 -11.43 6.54 -5.99
C PHE A 91 -11.41 7.38 -7.26
N MET A 92 -12.46 7.24 -8.07
CA MET A 92 -12.67 8.04 -9.27
C MET A 92 -14.12 8.54 -9.25
N MET A 93 -14.29 9.85 -9.32
CA MET A 93 -15.61 10.48 -9.34
C MET A 93 -15.58 11.69 -10.25
N LYS A 94 -16.59 11.81 -11.12
CA LYS A 94 -16.77 12.96 -11.99
C LYS A 94 -17.77 13.92 -11.35
N LEU A 95 -17.32 15.12 -11.04
CA LEU A 95 -18.16 16.17 -10.47
C LEU A 95 -18.71 17.10 -11.55
N SER A 96 -19.81 17.79 -11.24
CA SER A 96 -20.40 18.86 -12.04
C SER A 96 -19.53 20.11 -12.02
N ASP A 97 -19.37 20.76 -13.17
CA ASP A 97 -18.57 21.98 -13.33
C ASP A 97 -19.21 23.20 -12.62
N ASP A 98 -20.49 23.11 -12.22
CA ASP A 98 -21.28 24.16 -11.58
C ASP A 98 -20.83 24.52 -10.14
N GLY A 99 -19.78 23.88 -9.62
CA GLY A 99 -19.30 24.09 -8.25
C GLY A 99 -20.20 23.51 -7.15
N THR A 100 -21.33 22.90 -7.51
CA THR A 100 -22.28 22.28 -6.57
C THR A 100 -21.80 20.93 -6.01
N GLY A 101 -20.68 20.41 -6.50
CA GLY A 101 -20.09 19.15 -6.05
C GLY A 101 -20.97 17.92 -6.31
N LYS A 102 -21.89 17.99 -7.27
CA LYS A 102 -22.76 16.85 -7.62
C LYS A 102 -21.99 15.82 -8.44
N VAL A 103 -22.20 14.55 -8.11
CA VAL A 103 -21.63 13.42 -8.83
C VAL A 103 -22.45 13.17 -10.11
N VAL A 104 -21.85 13.43 -11.27
CA VAL A 104 -22.52 13.41 -12.58
C VAL A 104 -22.62 11.99 -13.16
N GLN A 105 -21.62 11.15 -12.86
CA GLN A 105 -21.52 9.78 -13.35
C GLN A 105 -21.28 8.82 -12.19
N LYS A 106 -21.56 7.54 -12.40
CA LYS A 106 -21.29 6.50 -11.40
C LYS A 106 -19.82 6.60 -10.95
N PRO A 107 -19.54 6.85 -9.67
CA PRO A 107 -18.17 6.87 -9.18
C PRO A 107 -17.65 5.43 -9.13
N ASN A 108 -16.34 5.27 -9.28
CA ASN A 108 -15.65 4.00 -9.06
C ASN A 108 -14.91 4.10 -7.72
N ILE A 109 -15.31 3.28 -6.78
CA ILE A 109 -14.75 3.21 -5.44
C ILE A 109 -14.28 1.78 -5.25
N VAL A 110 -12.96 1.59 -5.32
CA VAL A 110 -12.34 0.28 -5.20
C VAL A 110 -11.49 0.18 -3.96
N PHE A 111 -11.56 -0.97 -3.30
CA PHE A 111 -10.71 -1.29 -2.15
C PHE A 111 -9.88 -2.54 -2.41
N GLY A 112 -8.77 -2.65 -1.69
CA GLY A 112 -7.90 -3.81 -1.64
C GLY A 112 -7.58 -4.14 -0.19
N GLY A 113 -7.40 -5.43 0.12
CA GLY A 113 -7.14 -5.88 1.49
C GLY A 113 -8.39 -6.02 2.39
N ILE A 114 -9.59 -5.97 1.80
CA ILE A 114 -10.85 -6.19 2.53
C ILE A 114 -11.29 -7.64 2.44
N ASP A 115 -11.58 -8.13 1.24
CA ASP A 115 -11.95 -9.52 0.96
C ASP A 115 -11.53 -9.84 -0.50
N PRO A 116 -11.17 -11.10 -0.84
CA PRO A 116 -10.76 -11.46 -2.20
C PRO A 116 -11.83 -11.23 -3.28
N GLN A 117 -13.12 -11.28 -2.94
CA GLN A 117 -14.24 -11.06 -3.84
C GLN A 117 -14.69 -9.58 -3.85
N PHE A 118 -14.37 -8.83 -2.80
CA PHE A 118 -14.72 -7.42 -2.71
C PHE A 118 -13.75 -6.53 -3.50
N LEU A 119 -14.22 -6.04 -4.66
CA LEU A 119 -13.45 -5.13 -5.51
C LEU A 119 -14.03 -3.71 -5.52
N HIS A 120 -15.34 -3.58 -5.74
CA HIS A 120 -16.08 -2.32 -5.85
C HIS A 120 -17.07 -2.18 -4.70
N ALA A 121 -17.16 -0.96 -4.15
CA ALA A 121 -18.21 -0.59 -3.20
C ALA A 121 -19.49 -0.18 -3.94
N ILE A 122 -20.11 -1.14 -4.65
CA ILE A 122 -21.24 -0.95 -5.57
C ILE A 122 -22.41 -0.21 -4.90
N ASP A 123 -22.76 -0.53 -3.67
CA ASP A 123 -23.90 0.09 -2.99
C ASP A 123 -23.60 1.56 -2.66
N THR A 124 -22.38 1.81 -2.17
CA THR A 124 -21.89 3.16 -1.92
C THR A 124 -21.77 3.97 -3.22
N GLU A 125 -21.29 3.35 -4.31
CA GLU A 125 -21.20 3.98 -5.62
C GLU A 125 -22.56 4.42 -6.15
N ASN A 126 -23.56 3.53 -6.05
CA ASN A 126 -24.94 3.81 -6.47
C ASN A 126 -25.59 4.89 -5.60
N PHE A 127 -25.32 4.88 -4.29
CA PHE A 127 -25.85 5.87 -3.36
C PHE A 127 -25.40 7.30 -3.70
N LEU A 128 -24.18 7.46 -4.23
CA LEU A 128 -23.59 8.78 -4.51
C LEU A 128 -24.06 9.40 -5.84
N ILE A 129 -24.69 8.66 -6.73
CA ILE A 129 -25.12 9.15 -8.05
C ILE A 129 -26.10 10.32 -7.88
N GLY A 130 -25.81 11.45 -8.52
CA GLY A 130 -26.66 12.65 -8.51
C GLY A 130 -26.69 13.42 -7.19
N LYS A 131 -26.02 12.95 -6.14
CA LYS A 131 -25.93 13.63 -4.85
C LYS A 131 -24.71 14.53 -4.79
N SER A 132 -24.78 15.56 -3.94
CA SER A 132 -23.62 16.41 -3.66
C SER A 132 -22.75 15.79 -2.57
N VAL A 133 -21.46 15.64 -2.84
CA VAL A 133 -20.47 15.18 -1.85
C VAL A 133 -20.14 16.26 -0.81
N LEU A 134 -20.64 17.49 -1.00
CA LEU A 134 -20.49 18.61 -0.06
C LEU A 134 -21.48 18.52 1.11
N ASP A 135 -22.58 17.79 0.93
CA ASP A 135 -23.64 17.71 1.93
C ASP A 135 -23.26 16.73 3.04
N GLU A 136 -23.31 17.21 4.28
CA GLU A 136 -22.95 16.42 5.46
C GLU A 136 -23.84 15.17 5.61
N GLN A 137 -25.13 15.30 5.34
CA GLN A 137 -26.08 14.18 5.38
C GLN A 137 -25.75 13.12 4.34
N VAL A 138 -25.29 13.53 3.16
CA VAL A 138 -24.88 12.61 2.09
C VAL A 138 -23.59 11.89 2.49
N LEU A 139 -22.64 12.60 3.10
CA LEU A 139 -21.39 11.99 3.56
C LEU A 139 -21.62 10.98 4.71
N GLN A 140 -22.47 11.32 5.67
CA GLN A 140 -22.85 10.40 6.75
C GLN A 140 -23.58 9.17 6.20
N GLY A 141 -24.51 9.36 5.27
CA GLY A 141 -25.22 8.26 4.61
C GLY A 141 -24.30 7.37 3.76
N ALA A 142 -23.31 7.97 3.08
CA ALA A 142 -22.32 7.21 2.33
C ALA A 142 -21.40 6.40 3.26
N LEU A 143 -20.98 6.97 4.40
CA LEU A 143 -20.19 6.25 5.40
C LEU A 143 -20.97 5.11 6.06
N SER A 144 -22.27 5.27 6.32
CA SER A 144 -23.09 4.18 6.86
C SER A 144 -23.33 3.07 5.85
N THR A 145 -23.54 3.42 4.57
CA THR A 145 -23.67 2.45 3.48
C THR A 145 -22.38 1.67 3.30
N LEU A 146 -21.24 2.38 3.28
CA LEU A 146 -19.92 1.77 3.19
C LEU A 146 -19.62 0.88 4.40
N ASP A 147 -20.05 1.27 5.61
CA ASP A 147 -19.88 0.42 6.79
C ASP A 147 -20.64 -0.90 6.66
N ALA A 148 -21.87 -0.88 6.15
CA ALA A 148 -22.66 -2.09 5.94
C ALA A 148 -22.06 -3.00 4.84
N GLU A 149 -21.47 -2.39 3.81
CA GLU A 149 -20.91 -3.08 2.65
C GLU A 149 -19.52 -3.69 2.93
N LEU A 150 -18.73 -3.09 3.81
CA LEU A 150 -17.39 -3.58 4.16
C LEU A 150 -17.46 -4.77 5.14
N LEU A 151 -17.15 -5.96 4.64
CA LEU A 151 -17.03 -7.20 5.41
C LEU A 151 -15.61 -7.80 5.26
N PRO A 152 -14.63 -7.37 6.09
CA PRO A 152 -13.26 -7.84 5.93
C PRO A 152 -13.01 -9.26 6.46
N ASP A 153 -12.21 -10.05 5.73
CA ASP A 153 -11.91 -11.46 6.01
C ASP A 153 -10.77 -11.66 7.02
N TYR A 154 -10.90 -12.48 8.06
CA TYR A 154 -9.77 -12.64 9.01
C TYR A 154 -8.88 -13.85 8.68
N ILE A 155 -7.65 -13.58 8.22
CA ILE A 155 -6.61 -14.60 8.02
C ILE A 155 -5.37 -14.18 8.79
N SER A 156 -4.96 -14.94 9.80
CA SER A 156 -3.68 -14.69 10.51
C SER A 156 -2.51 -14.84 9.52
N PRO A 157 -1.54 -13.90 9.45
CA PRO A 157 -1.19 -12.84 10.41
C PRO A 157 -1.72 -11.43 10.06
N ASP A 158 -2.74 -11.31 9.22
CA ASP A 158 -3.24 -10.01 8.76
C ASP A 158 -3.90 -9.20 9.89
N ALA A 159 -4.03 -7.90 9.66
CA ALA A 159 -4.63 -6.99 10.63
C ALA A 159 -6.11 -7.31 10.90
N VAL A 160 -6.52 -7.07 12.15
CA VAL A 160 -7.88 -7.32 12.65
C VAL A 160 -8.94 -6.68 11.72
N PRO A 161 -10.06 -7.35 11.42
CA PRO A 161 -11.08 -6.85 10.50
C PRO A 161 -11.63 -5.47 10.86
N GLU A 162 -11.82 -5.19 12.16
CA GLU A 162 -12.34 -3.93 12.66
C GLU A 162 -11.40 -2.77 12.32
N TYR A 163 -10.09 -3.02 12.41
CA TYR A 163 -9.07 -2.04 12.04
C TYR A 163 -9.14 -1.76 10.54
N ARG A 164 -9.14 -2.80 9.69
CA ARG A 164 -9.21 -2.63 8.22
C ARG A 164 -10.49 -1.92 7.78
N LYS A 165 -11.64 -2.23 8.40
CA LYS A 165 -12.90 -1.53 8.17
C LYS A 165 -12.82 -0.05 8.58
N GLY A 166 -12.23 0.24 9.74
CA GLY A 166 -11.97 1.62 10.19
C GLY A 166 -11.07 2.38 9.20
N LEU A 167 -10.01 1.74 8.70
CA LEU A 167 -9.11 2.30 7.72
C LEU A 167 -9.81 2.64 6.40
N ALA A 168 -10.61 1.71 5.85
CA ALA A 168 -11.34 1.96 4.61
C ALA A 168 -12.28 3.17 4.70
N LYS A 169 -13.01 3.31 5.83
CA LYS A 169 -13.83 4.50 6.11
C LYS A 169 -13.00 5.78 6.20
N ALA A 170 -11.86 5.73 6.88
CA ALA A 170 -10.95 6.86 6.97
C ALA A 170 -10.40 7.28 5.60
N LEU A 171 -10.07 6.30 4.73
CA LEU A 171 -9.62 6.54 3.36
C LEU A 171 -10.70 7.21 2.50
N PHE A 172 -11.94 6.71 2.57
CA PHE A 172 -13.08 7.30 1.85
C PHE A 172 -13.39 8.72 2.32
N TYR A 173 -13.44 8.95 3.63
CA TYR A 173 -13.64 10.28 4.20
C TYR A 173 -12.57 11.27 3.72
N LYS A 174 -11.31 10.82 3.77
CA LYS A 174 -10.14 11.59 3.34
C LYS A 174 -10.17 11.88 1.83
N GLU A 175 -10.77 11.06 0.95
CA GLU A 175 -10.81 11.37 -0.49
C GLU A 175 -11.91 12.35 -0.85
N ASN A 176 -13.12 12.18 -0.32
CA ASN A 176 -14.24 13.09 -0.60
C ASN A 176 -13.82 14.54 -0.35
N TRP A 177 -13.18 14.82 0.79
CA TRP A 177 -12.73 16.17 1.14
C TRP A 177 -11.65 16.73 0.18
N ARG A 178 -10.80 15.89 -0.42
CA ARG A 178 -9.80 16.33 -1.41
C ARG A 178 -10.47 16.80 -2.70
N THR A 179 -11.52 16.11 -3.12
CA THR A 179 -12.29 16.48 -4.32
C THR A 179 -12.99 17.82 -4.12
N LEU A 180 -13.50 18.10 -2.91
CA LEU A 180 -14.09 19.40 -2.55
C LEU A 180 -13.08 20.56 -2.69
N LEU A 181 -11.82 20.33 -2.32
CA LEU A 181 -10.78 21.36 -2.34
C LEU A 181 -10.27 21.64 -3.77
N LYS A 182 -10.28 20.65 -4.67
CA LYS A 182 -10.00 20.88 -6.10
C LYS A 182 -11.12 21.65 -6.81
N ALA A 183 -12.37 21.47 -6.37
CA ALA A 183 -13.53 22.21 -6.91
C ALA A 183 -13.60 23.68 -6.43
N GLN A 184 -12.84 24.05 -5.40
CA GLN A 184 -12.93 25.35 -4.70
C GLN A 184 -12.10 26.51 -5.28
N ASN A 185 -11.55 26.39 -6.49
CA ASN A 185 -11.04 27.57 -7.21
C ASN A 185 -12.16 28.56 -7.66
N SER A 186 -13.41 28.38 -7.21
CA SER A 186 -14.53 29.30 -7.42
C SER A 186 -15.25 29.69 -6.11
N ALA A 187 -14.92 30.90 -5.63
CA ALA A 187 -15.70 31.92 -4.92
C ALA A 187 -16.68 31.64 -3.74
N THR A 188 -16.91 30.43 -3.22
CA THR A 188 -18.02 30.20 -2.26
C THR A 188 -17.61 29.56 -0.94
N LEU A 189 -16.99 30.34 -0.03
CA LEU A 189 -16.46 29.80 1.25
C LEU A 189 -16.75 30.62 2.52
N SER A 190 -17.60 31.65 2.48
CA SER A 190 -17.93 32.41 3.71
C SER A 190 -19.04 31.77 4.56
N GLY A 191 -20.05 31.14 3.95
CA GLY A 191 -21.23 30.63 4.66
C GLY A 191 -21.07 29.24 5.30
N LEU A 192 -20.21 28.37 4.74
CA LEU A 192 -20.08 26.96 5.14
C LEU A 192 -19.27 26.78 6.43
N VAL A 193 -18.24 27.61 6.64
CA VAL A 193 -17.38 27.56 7.84
C VAL A 193 -18.15 27.91 9.12
N GLN A 194 -19.25 28.66 9.01
CA GLN A 194 -20.04 29.10 10.15
C GLN A 194 -21.07 28.05 10.59
N LYS A 195 -21.55 27.19 9.68
CA LYS A 195 -22.50 26.10 9.99
C LYS A 195 -21.82 24.85 10.57
N LEU A 196 -20.56 24.58 10.22
CA LEU A 196 -19.80 23.40 10.65
C LEU A 196 -19.28 23.44 12.11
N LYS A 197 -19.37 24.58 12.80
CA LYS A 197 -19.00 24.68 14.24
C LYS A 197 -19.93 23.89 15.16
N GLY A 198 -21.15 23.56 14.72
CA GLY A 198 -22.16 22.90 15.57
C GLY A 198 -22.02 21.39 15.71
N VAL A 199 -21.44 20.69 14.73
CA VAL A 199 -21.51 19.22 14.66
C VAL A 199 -20.30 18.51 15.28
N ILE A 200 -19.18 19.21 15.44
CA ILE A 200 -17.91 18.62 15.91
C ILE A 200 -17.88 18.36 17.43
N ILE A 201 -18.90 18.78 18.20
CA ILE A 201 -18.88 18.69 19.67
C ILE A 201 -19.29 17.29 20.21
N ASN A 202 -19.89 16.40 19.41
CA ASN A 202 -20.51 15.17 19.95
C ASN A 202 -19.90 13.81 19.56
N LEU A 203 -18.72 13.74 18.95
CA LEU A 203 -18.05 12.47 18.65
C LEU A 203 -16.74 12.33 19.42
N THR A 204 -16.84 11.96 20.70
CA THR A 204 -15.71 11.82 21.64
C THR A 204 -14.82 10.59 21.43
N ARG A 205 -14.79 9.98 20.23
CA ARG A 205 -13.92 8.81 19.96
C ARG A 205 -13.48 8.64 18.50
N LEU A 206 -13.19 9.74 17.81
CA LEU A 206 -12.66 9.69 16.43
C LEU A 206 -11.50 10.69 16.18
N ASP A 207 -10.55 10.77 17.11
CA ASP A 207 -9.41 11.71 17.04
C ASP A 207 -8.37 11.40 15.94
N PHE A 208 -8.57 10.35 15.14
CA PHE A 208 -7.63 9.94 14.10
C PHE A 208 -7.96 10.48 12.69
N CYS A 209 -9.17 11.02 12.45
CA CYS A 209 -9.64 11.32 11.08
C CYS A 209 -9.83 12.81 10.75
N ILE A 210 -9.63 13.72 11.70
CA ILE A 210 -9.89 15.17 11.52
C ILE A 210 -8.73 15.90 10.80
N GLY A 211 -7.55 15.28 10.69
CA GLY A 211 -6.30 15.93 10.24
C GLY A 211 -6.23 16.31 8.75
N PHE A 212 -7.08 15.76 7.88
CA PHE A 212 -6.99 15.98 6.44
C PHE A 212 -7.79 17.18 5.93
N ILE A 213 -8.74 17.68 6.73
CA ILE A 213 -9.71 18.71 6.34
C ILE A 213 -9.03 20.05 5.93
N LEU A 214 -7.75 20.22 6.22
CA LEU A 214 -7.19 21.52 6.55
C LEU A 214 -5.90 21.89 5.79
N SER A 215 -5.31 20.99 4.97
CA SER A 215 -4.09 21.31 4.21
C SER A 215 -4.29 22.11 2.92
N LEU A 216 -5.50 22.21 2.36
CA LEU A 216 -5.73 22.96 1.11
C LEU A 216 -6.48 24.29 1.28
N ALA A 217 -6.86 24.67 2.50
CA ALA A 217 -7.38 26.01 2.84
C ALA A 217 -6.42 26.74 3.79
N LYS A 218 -5.15 26.93 3.37
CA LYS A 218 -4.06 27.48 4.19
C LYS A 218 -4.36 28.84 4.86
N ALA A 219 -5.40 29.57 4.44
CA ALA A 219 -5.73 30.90 4.92
C ALA A 219 -6.78 30.98 6.06
N LYS A 220 -7.57 29.93 6.36
CA LYS A 220 -8.73 30.04 7.29
C LYS A 220 -8.84 28.94 8.35
N VAL A 221 -7.73 28.26 8.63
CA VAL A 221 -7.70 26.98 9.34
C VAL A 221 -6.83 27.07 10.60
N LYS A 222 -7.25 26.42 11.70
CA LYS A 222 -6.52 26.41 12.99
C LYS A 222 -5.15 25.72 12.83
N LYS A 223 -4.05 26.41 13.21
CA LYS A 223 -2.66 25.95 13.02
C LYS A 223 -2.34 24.54 13.54
N SER A 224 -3.00 24.10 14.62
CA SER A 224 -2.79 22.77 15.23
C SER A 224 -3.26 21.59 14.37
N LEU A 225 -3.99 21.85 13.27
CA LEU A 225 -4.62 20.84 12.44
C LEU A 225 -4.04 20.77 11.01
N ILE A 226 -3.01 21.57 10.71
CA ILE A 226 -2.40 21.68 9.38
C ILE A 226 -1.50 20.46 9.05
N SER A 227 -0.85 19.86 10.05
CA SER A 227 0.12 18.77 9.87
C SER A 227 -0.47 17.44 9.38
N GLY A 228 -1.80 17.26 9.41
CA GLY A 228 -2.45 15.99 9.04
C GLY A 228 -2.71 15.78 7.54
N GLY A 229 -2.47 16.80 6.71
CA GLY A 229 -2.68 16.72 5.26
C GLY A 229 -1.40 16.76 4.41
N ASP A 230 -0.24 16.97 5.04
CA ASP A 230 1.04 16.86 4.37
C ASP A 230 1.39 15.37 4.16
N LEU A 231 2.02 15.07 3.03
CA LEU A 231 2.62 13.75 2.82
C LEU A 231 3.73 13.59 3.85
N LEU A 232 3.76 12.43 4.52
CA LEU A 232 4.86 12.11 5.42
C LEU A 232 6.10 11.82 4.57
N ILE A 233 6.96 12.81 4.43
CA ILE A 233 8.22 12.69 3.70
C ILE A 233 9.28 12.23 4.69
N ARG A 234 9.89 11.07 4.42
CA ARG A 234 11.07 10.63 5.16
C ARG A 234 12.31 11.17 4.44
N PRO A 235 13.01 12.18 5.00
CA PRO A 235 14.27 12.63 4.42
C PRO A 235 15.34 11.53 4.55
N LEU A 236 16.41 11.64 3.77
CA LEU A 236 17.60 10.82 3.96
C LEU A 236 18.10 10.97 5.40
N SER A 237 18.43 9.85 6.02
CA SER A 237 18.92 9.84 7.41
C SER A 237 20.28 10.52 7.47
N SER A 238 20.47 11.39 8.46
CA SER A 238 21.76 11.95 8.82
C SER A 238 22.13 11.55 10.24
N ALA A 239 23.42 11.38 10.51
CA ALA A 239 23.94 11.01 11.83
C ALA A 239 25.23 11.80 12.11
N LYS A 240 25.45 12.15 13.38
CA LYS A 240 26.68 12.78 13.88
C LYS A 240 27.29 11.87 14.93
N GLN A 241 28.55 11.52 14.76
CA GLN A 241 29.31 10.71 15.72
C GLN A 241 30.48 11.55 16.24
N THR A 242 30.68 11.55 17.56
CA THR A 242 31.80 12.23 18.24
C THR A 242 32.48 11.22 19.14
N TYR A 243 33.79 11.03 18.98
CA TYR A 243 34.60 10.15 19.80
C TYR A 243 36.02 10.70 19.91
N ASP A 244 36.69 10.44 21.03
CA ASP A 244 38.07 10.84 21.26
C ASP A 244 39.03 9.74 20.81
N THR A 245 40.18 10.13 20.25
CA THR A 245 41.25 9.20 19.84
C THR A 245 42.60 9.70 20.32
N ASP A 246 43.42 8.80 20.85
CA ASP A 246 44.79 9.09 21.28
C ASP A 246 45.77 8.18 20.52
N LYS A 247 46.62 8.79 19.69
CA LYS A 247 47.62 8.09 18.87
C LYS A 247 48.67 7.36 19.71
N SER A 248 48.88 7.75 20.97
CA SER A 248 49.88 7.13 21.84
C SER A 248 49.54 5.68 22.20
N VAL A 249 48.25 5.34 22.22
CA VAL A 249 47.72 4.02 22.57
C VAL A 249 47.23 3.24 21.35
N TRP A 250 47.54 3.69 20.13
CA TRP A 250 47.20 2.93 18.92
C TRP A 250 47.96 1.60 18.90
N PRO A 251 47.28 0.48 18.58
CA PRO A 251 45.97 0.38 17.91
C PRO A 251 44.73 0.28 18.82
N LEU A 252 44.84 0.43 20.14
CA LEU A 252 43.75 0.11 21.09
C LEU A 252 42.48 0.96 20.92
N ASN A 253 42.61 2.26 20.66
CA ASN A 253 41.47 3.18 20.42
C ASN A 253 41.44 3.74 18.99
N GLN A 254 42.19 3.13 18.08
CA GLN A 254 42.21 3.54 16.68
C GLN A 254 40.89 3.09 16.03
N PRO A 255 40.17 3.99 15.31
CA PRO A 255 38.98 3.60 14.56
C PRO A 255 39.40 2.85 13.29
N VAL A 256 39.71 1.57 13.44
CA VAL A 256 40.09 0.70 12.32
C VAL A 256 38.83 0.10 11.69
N PRO A 257 38.65 0.19 10.37
CA PRO A 257 37.58 -0.53 9.69
C PRO A 257 37.68 -2.02 9.98
N LYS A 258 36.54 -2.70 10.12
CA LYS A 258 36.50 -4.16 10.26
C LYS A 258 37.33 -4.80 9.15
N LEU A 259 38.25 -5.72 9.49
CA LEU A 259 39.20 -6.31 8.55
C LEU A 259 38.49 -6.99 7.37
N GLU A 260 37.39 -7.69 7.65
CA GLU A 260 36.60 -8.40 6.66
C GLU A 260 35.59 -7.50 5.94
N ALA A 261 35.53 -6.18 6.23
CA ALA A 261 34.53 -5.30 5.63
C ALA A 261 34.60 -5.29 4.10
N LEU A 262 35.82 -5.29 3.54
CA LEU A 262 36.00 -5.33 2.09
C LEU A 262 35.50 -6.66 1.51
N ALA A 263 35.84 -7.79 2.15
CA ALA A 263 35.37 -9.11 1.74
C ALA A 263 33.84 -9.27 1.87
N GLN A 264 33.22 -8.65 2.87
CA GLN A 264 31.77 -8.62 3.04
C GLN A 264 31.08 -7.80 1.95
N CYS A 265 31.69 -6.67 1.53
CA CYS A 265 31.15 -5.82 0.47
C CYS A 265 31.39 -6.39 -0.94
N SER A 266 32.47 -7.15 -1.15
CA SER A 266 32.75 -7.84 -2.43
C SER A 266 32.00 -9.16 -2.60
N GLY A 267 31.49 -9.74 -1.50
CA GLY A 267 30.87 -11.07 -1.50
C GLY A 267 31.89 -12.22 -1.41
N GLU A 268 33.15 -11.93 -1.07
CA GLU A 268 34.22 -12.93 -0.91
C GLU A 268 34.24 -13.55 0.50
N ALA A 269 33.58 -12.92 1.48
CA ALA A 269 33.45 -13.47 2.82
C ALA A 269 32.56 -14.74 2.78
N ALA A 270 33.14 -15.90 3.06
CA ALA A 270 32.42 -17.17 3.08
C ALA A 270 31.61 -17.35 4.37
N TYR A 271 30.31 -17.61 4.22
CA TYR A 271 29.40 -18.05 5.26
C TYR A 271 29.15 -19.57 5.14
N ILE A 272 28.46 -20.15 6.13
CA ILE A 272 28.25 -21.60 6.23
C ILE A 272 27.63 -22.18 4.94
N ASN A 273 26.69 -21.46 4.32
CA ASN A 273 26.01 -21.90 3.09
C ASN A 273 26.78 -21.62 1.81
N ASP A 274 27.92 -20.91 1.87
CA ASP A 274 28.77 -20.62 0.70
C ASP A 274 29.82 -21.71 0.47
N HIS A 275 29.94 -22.67 1.40
CA HIS A 275 30.78 -23.83 1.19
C HIS A 275 30.22 -24.68 0.04
N PRO A 276 31.11 -25.21 -0.83
CA PRO A 276 30.68 -26.05 -1.93
C PRO A 276 30.07 -27.35 -1.40
N ALA A 277 29.04 -27.83 -2.10
CA ALA A 277 28.40 -29.08 -1.76
C ALA A 277 29.42 -30.24 -1.75
N ILE A 278 29.44 -31.01 -0.68
CA ILE A 278 30.34 -32.15 -0.52
C ILE A 278 29.70 -33.38 -1.18
N PRO A 279 30.45 -34.26 -1.88
CA PRO A 279 29.88 -35.49 -2.43
C PRO A 279 29.23 -36.36 -1.34
N GLY A 280 27.92 -36.62 -1.49
CA GLY A 280 27.12 -37.37 -0.52
C GLY A 280 26.50 -36.53 0.59
N GLU A 281 26.60 -35.20 0.55
CA GLU A 281 25.90 -34.30 1.46
C GLU A 281 24.38 -34.45 1.33
N LEU A 282 23.69 -34.44 2.48
CA LEU A 282 22.24 -34.53 2.59
C LEU A 282 21.68 -33.24 3.16
N PHE A 283 20.46 -32.88 2.73
CA PHE A 283 19.72 -31.72 3.24
C PHE A 283 18.64 -32.17 4.22
N GLY A 284 18.57 -31.49 5.37
CA GLY A 284 17.52 -31.70 6.37
C GLY A 284 16.43 -30.63 6.27
N ALA A 285 15.17 -31.05 6.44
CA ALA A 285 14.04 -30.14 6.58
C ALA A 285 13.28 -30.48 7.87
N PHE A 286 12.92 -29.45 8.64
CA PHE A 286 12.14 -29.63 9.87
C PHE A 286 10.65 -29.72 9.55
N VAL A 287 10.00 -30.75 10.10
CA VAL A 287 8.54 -30.85 10.15
C VAL A 287 8.10 -30.34 11.52
N VAL A 288 7.47 -29.17 11.55
CA VAL A 288 7.07 -28.49 12.79
C VAL A 288 5.58 -28.66 13.05
N THR A 289 5.18 -28.59 14.33
CA THR A 289 3.77 -28.64 14.72
C THR A 289 2.99 -27.46 14.11
N THR A 290 1.78 -27.74 13.62
CA THR A 290 0.84 -26.71 13.16
C THR A 290 -0.14 -26.27 14.25
N ILE A 291 -0.05 -26.86 15.45
CA ILE A 291 -0.91 -26.58 16.60
C ILE A 291 -0.08 -26.17 17.81
N GLY A 292 -0.64 -25.31 18.67
CA GLY A 292 0.05 -24.82 19.86
C GLY A 292 0.23 -25.86 20.97
N GLN A 293 -0.76 -26.74 21.19
CA GLN A 293 -0.71 -27.82 22.18
C GLN A 293 -1.45 -29.05 21.66
N GLY A 294 -0.82 -30.22 21.71
CA GLY A 294 -1.43 -31.49 21.36
C GLY A 294 -0.47 -32.67 21.54
N ASN A 295 -1.01 -33.88 21.48
CA ASN A 295 -0.24 -35.13 21.53
C ASN A 295 -0.11 -35.70 20.11
N ILE A 296 1.05 -36.27 19.79
CA ILE A 296 1.28 -36.94 18.51
C ILE A 296 0.59 -38.31 18.55
N SER A 297 -0.41 -38.52 17.70
CA SER A 297 -1.10 -39.82 17.58
C SER A 297 -0.41 -40.76 16.61
N ASN A 298 0.08 -40.24 15.48
CA ASN A 298 0.75 -40.99 14.44
C ASN A 298 1.69 -40.07 13.64
N MET A 299 2.74 -40.64 13.06
CA MET A 299 3.63 -39.98 12.10
C MET A 299 3.76 -40.88 10.87
N ASP A 300 3.24 -40.45 9.73
CA ASP A 300 3.35 -41.19 8.45
C ASP A 300 4.25 -40.42 7.47
N SER A 301 5.31 -41.07 7.00
CA SER A 301 6.29 -40.51 6.06
C SER A 301 6.30 -41.19 4.69
N LYS A 302 5.33 -42.06 4.39
CA LYS A 302 5.28 -42.81 3.12
C LYS A 302 5.31 -41.91 1.89
N GLU A 303 4.54 -40.82 1.90
CA GLU A 303 4.50 -39.88 0.78
C GLU A 303 5.85 -39.17 0.59
N ALA A 304 6.49 -38.74 1.69
CA ALA A 304 7.80 -38.10 1.65
C ALA A 304 8.90 -39.05 1.15
N LEU A 305 8.88 -40.32 1.57
CA LEU A 305 9.77 -41.36 1.06
C LEU A 305 9.58 -41.58 -0.45
N GLY A 306 8.34 -41.52 -0.93
CA GLY A 306 8.02 -41.60 -2.37
C GLY A 306 8.54 -40.42 -3.20
N LEU A 307 8.78 -39.27 -2.58
CA LEU A 307 9.31 -38.05 -3.21
C LEU A 307 10.84 -37.94 -3.15
N GLY A 308 11.54 -38.94 -2.62
CA GLY A 308 13.00 -38.98 -2.56
C GLY A 308 13.61 -38.60 -1.21
N MET A 309 12.82 -38.52 -0.13
CA MET A 309 13.36 -38.45 1.23
C MET A 309 14.13 -39.73 1.56
N VAL A 310 15.34 -39.60 2.13
CA VAL A 310 16.22 -40.74 2.46
C VAL A 310 16.11 -41.21 3.91
N ALA A 311 15.74 -40.35 4.86
CA ALA A 311 15.61 -40.71 6.27
C ALA A 311 14.64 -39.77 7.02
N GLN A 312 14.00 -40.29 8.07
CA GLN A 312 13.22 -39.53 9.04
C GLN A 312 13.93 -39.59 10.40
N LEU A 313 14.13 -38.43 11.03
CA LEU A 313 14.70 -38.32 12.38
C LEU A 313 13.64 -37.77 13.33
N THR A 314 13.44 -38.42 14.47
CA THR A 314 12.50 -38.01 15.53
C THR A 314 13.25 -37.97 16.86
N PHE A 315 13.04 -36.92 17.65
CA PHE A 315 13.64 -36.72 18.97
C PHE A 315 12.58 -36.81 20.07
#